data_AF-I4CD25-F1
#
_entry.id   AF-I4CD25-F1
#
_cell.length_a   1.000
_cell.length_b   1.000
_cell.length_c   1.000
_cell.angle_alpha   90.00
_cell.angle_beta   90.00
_cell.angle_gamma   90.00
#
_symmetry.space_group_name_H-M   'P 1'
#
loop_
_entity.id
_entity.type
_entity.pdbx_description
1 polymer ?
#
loop_
_entity_poly.entity_id
_entity_poly.type
_entity_poly.pdbx_seq_one_letter_code
_entity_poly.pdbx_strand_id
1 'polypeptide(L)'
;MELLVMTFGRKLQWDLNRALELLNQGKTCREIAEIMHLKREQVYDALRCRGFKIIPDRRGFRPRWDMDRAKSLADQGKAIYEIAQIMNLPQDLIRSGFKNRGWRPLNTRSGRHVTWDVGTAKQLRQQGLKWVEIDKKLGLSPGTVRHHFVRHKLHNPRPTPNMRWDLDRAINLWQKGFRWKEIGDLVGTHGNNVRRALARRGLLGANGSSHPG
;
A
#
# COMPACT_ATOMS: atom_id res chain seq x y z
N MET A 1 -37.53 23.26 -16.97
CA MET A 1 -37.76 22.13 -16.05
C MET A 1 -38.14 20.93 -16.89
N GLU A 2 -37.20 20.03 -17.19
CA GLU A 2 -37.50 18.83 -17.97
C GLU A 2 -38.15 17.76 -17.09
N LEU A 3 -39.43 17.48 -17.37
CA LEU A 3 -40.19 16.39 -16.80
C LEU A 3 -40.01 15.14 -17.67
N LEU A 4 -39.03 14.31 -17.32
CA LEU A 4 -38.88 12.99 -17.93
C LEU A 4 -40.01 12.07 -17.43
N VAL A 5 -40.92 11.68 -18.32
CA VAL A 5 -42.05 10.78 -18.01
C VAL A 5 -41.60 9.34 -18.21
N MET A 6 -41.36 8.62 -17.11
CA MET A 6 -41.35 7.15 -17.12
C MET A 6 -42.53 6.64 -16.30
N THR A 7 -43.32 5.78 -16.94
CA THR A 7 -44.55 5.16 -16.45
C THR A 7 -44.26 4.02 -15.48
N PHE A 8 -44.40 4.27 -14.18
CA PHE A 8 -44.93 3.30 -13.19
C PHE A 8 -45.67 4.09 -12.10
N GLY A 9 -46.82 3.57 -11.67
CA GLY A 9 -47.91 4.30 -11.02
C GLY A 9 -47.55 5.13 -9.77
N ARG A 10 -48.24 6.28 -9.66
CA ARG A 10 -48.14 7.35 -8.66
C ARG A 10 -46.86 8.19 -8.75
N LYS A 11 -46.94 9.30 -9.49
CA LYS A 11 -46.01 10.43 -9.40
C LYS A 11 -46.04 10.96 -7.97
N LEU A 12 -45.13 10.45 -7.14
CA LEU A 12 -44.88 10.99 -5.83
C LEU A 12 -44.18 12.34 -6.06
N GLN A 13 -44.93 13.44 -5.96
CA GLN A 13 -44.38 14.80 -6.01
C GLN A 13 -43.59 15.04 -4.72
N TRP A 14 -42.33 14.67 -4.71
CA TRP A 14 -41.39 15.09 -3.67
C TRP A 14 -40.15 15.69 -4.31
N ASP A 15 -39.50 16.58 -3.57
CA ASP A 15 -38.39 17.36 -4.07
C ASP A 15 -37.10 16.53 -4.14
N LEU A 16 -36.82 16.00 -5.32
CA LEU A 16 -35.61 15.21 -5.57
C LEU A 16 -34.33 16.03 -5.33
N ASN A 17 -34.34 17.32 -5.62
CA ASN A 17 -33.17 18.18 -5.38
C ASN A 17 -32.89 18.29 -3.89
N ARG A 18 -33.94 18.38 -3.08
CA ARG A 18 -33.81 18.37 -1.63
C ARG A 18 -33.20 17.07 -1.09
N ALA A 19 -33.58 15.91 -1.64
CA ALA A 19 -32.92 14.66 -1.25
C ALA A 19 -31.46 14.60 -1.68
N LEU A 20 -31.11 15.16 -2.83
CA LEU A 20 -29.72 15.25 -3.29
C LEU A 20 -28.88 16.17 -2.41
N GLU A 21 -29.43 17.29 -1.94
CA GLU A 21 -28.78 18.15 -0.95
C GLU A 21 -28.51 17.41 0.36
N LEU A 22 -29.52 16.73 0.91
CA LEU A 22 -29.38 15.95 2.13
C LEU A 22 -28.37 14.81 1.95
N LEU A 23 -28.34 14.19 0.77
CA LEU A 23 -27.36 13.19 0.41
C LEU A 23 -25.93 13.76 0.37
N ASN A 24 -25.75 14.95 -0.21
CA ASN A 24 -24.46 15.66 -0.24
C ASN A 24 -24.01 16.11 1.16
N GLN A 25 -24.94 16.31 2.09
CA GLN A 25 -24.66 16.52 3.51
C GLN A 25 -24.31 15.22 4.25
N GLY A 26 -24.24 14.08 3.54
CA GLY A 26 -23.86 12.78 4.10
C GLY A 26 -25.01 12.01 4.75
N LYS A 27 -26.26 12.49 4.63
CA LYS A 27 -27.43 11.77 5.15
C LYS A 27 -27.66 10.47 4.39
N THR A 28 -28.08 9.45 5.11
CA THR A 28 -28.45 8.15 4.57
C THR A 28 -29.85 8.18 3.95
N CYS A 29 -30.18 7.28 3.01
CA CYS A 29 -31.55 7.19 2.48
C CYS A 29 -32.62 6.99 3.56
N ARG A 30 -32.25 6.41 4.71
CA ARG A 30 -33.15 6.28 5.87
C ARG A 30 -33.41 7.64 6.51
N GLU A 31 -32.36 8.39 6.84
CA GLU A 31 -32.51 9.73 7.41
C GLU A 31 -33.22 10.68 6.44
N ILE A 32 -32.92 10.59 5.14
CA ILE A 32 -33.61 11.35 4.10
C ILE A 32 -35.09 10.98 4.07
N ALA A 33 -35.41 9.69 4.13
CA ALA A 33 -36.79 9.22 4.18
C ALA A 33 -37.52 9.71 5.44
N GLU A 34 -36.87 9.72 6.60
CA GLU A 34 -37.42 10.27 7.84
C GLU A 34 -37.64 11.80 7.74
N ILE A 35 -36.66 12.56 7.24
CA ILE A 35 -36.73 14.03 7.06
C ILE A 35 -37.81 14.42 6.06
N MET A 36 -37.97 13.64 4.99
CA MET A 36 -38.88 13.95 3.90
C MET A 36 -40.24 13.26 4.04
N HIS A 37 -40.44 12.51 5.13
CA HIS A 37 -41.64 11.72 5.38
C HIS A 37 -41.99 10.75 4.24
N LEU A 38 -40.96 10.12 3.67
CA LEU A 38 -41.06 9.15 2.57
C LEU A 38 -40.77 7.74 3.06
N LYS A 39 -41.11 6.73 2.25
CA LYS A 39 -40.56 5.39 2.44
C LYS A 39 -39.12 5.37 1.94
N ARG A 40 -38.26 4.65 2.65
CA ARG A 40 -36.84 4.49 2.29
C ARG A 40 -36.66 3.97 0.86
N GLU A 41 -37.53 3.06 0.43
CA GLU A 41 -37.54 2.46 -0.89
C GLU A 41 -37.81 3.51 -1.98
N GLN A 42 -38.64 4.52 -1.71
CA GLN A 42 -38.94 5.60 -2.67
C GLN A 42 -37.73 6.50 -2.89
N VAL A 43 -37.02 6.84 -1.82
CA VAL A 43 -35.77 7.60 -1.89
C VAL A 43 -34.72 6.78 -2.65
N TYR A 44 -34.63 5.48 -2.38
CA TYR A 44 -33.72 4.57 -3.06
C TYR A 44 -33.99 4.49 -4.57
N ASP A 45 -35.23 4.21 -4.97
CA ASP A 45 -35.60 4.05 -6.38
C ASP A 45 -35.39 5.33 -7.17
N ALA A 46 -35.74 6.49 -6.60
CA ALA A 46 -35.54 7.76 -7.28
C ALA A 46 -34.06 8.10 -7.49
N LEU A 47 -33.21 7.88 -6.50
CA LEU A 47 -31.77 8.07 -6.64
C LEU A 47 -31.18 7.05 -7.64
N ARG A 48 -31.62 5.79 -7.60
CA ARG A 48 -31.20 4.75 -8.55
C ARG A 48 -31.57 5.11 -9.99
N CYS A 49 -32.80 5.59 -10.21
CA CYS A 49 -33.29 6.02 -11.53
C CYS A 49 -32.51 7.20 -12.12
N ARG A 50 -31.77 7.95 -11.29
CA ARG A 50 -30.85 9.02 -11.74
C ARG A 50 -29.39 8.57 -11.92
N GLY A 51 -29.14 7.26 -11.93
CA GLY A 51 -27.81 6.70 -12.20
C GLY A 51 -26.90 6.61 -10.98
N PHE A 52 -27.39 6.92 -9.78
CA PHE A 52 -26.63 6.64 -8.57
C PHE A 52 -26.59 5.12 -8.34
N LYS A 53 -25.40 4.52 -8.43
CA LYS A 53 -25.20 3.09 -8.13
C LYS A 53 -25.19 2.87 -6.61
N ILE A 54 -26.35 2.47 -6.08
CA ILE A 54 -26.56 2.26 -4.64
C ILE A 54 -26.45 0.76 -4.33
N ILE A 55 -25.44 0.38 -3.54
CA ILE A 55 -25.28 -0.99 -3.03
C ILE A 55 -26.00 -1.08 -1.68
N PRO A 56 -26.99 -1.99 -1.51
CA PRO A 56 -27.65 -2.19 -0.24
C PRO A 56 -26.70 -2.85 0.77
N ASP A 57 -26.22 -2.09 1.75
CA ASP A 57 -25.53 -2.63 2.93
C ASP A 57 -26.55 -2.86 4.07
N ARG A 58 -26.40 -3.98 4.79
CA ARG A 58 -27.18 -4.35 5.98
C ARG A 58 -27.07 -3.34 7.13
N ARG A 59 -26.07 -2.44 7.12
CA ARG A 59 -25.85 -1.41 8.17
C ARG A 59 -26.24 0.01 7.77
N GLY A 60 -26.95 0.17 6.65
CA GLY A 60 -27.37 1.48 6.16
C GLY A 60 -26.45 2.05 5.09
N PHE A 61 -27.05 2.91 4.28
CA PHE A 61 -26.50 3.53 3.08
C PHE A 61 -25.24 4.35 3.37
N ARG A 62 -24.18 4.22 2.57
CA ARG A 62 -23.07 5.18 2.55
C ARG A 62 -22.94 5.75 1.14
N PRO A 63 -22.93 7.10 0.97
CA PRO A 63 -22.72 7.72 -0.33
C PRO A 63 -21.41 7.22 -0.96
N ARG A 64 -21.43 7.02 -2.28
CA ARG A 64 -20.24 6.75 -3.07
C ARG A 64 -19.47 8.06 -3.21
N TRP A 65 -18.64 8.36 -2.21
CA TRP A 65 -17.72 9.49 -2.24
C TRP A 65 -16.70 9.32 -3.39
N ASP A 66 -16.13 10.44 -3.84
CA ASP A 66 -15.23 10.51 -5.00
C ASP A 66 -13.87 9.84 -4.71
N MET A 67 -13.82 8.53 -4.88
CA MET A 67 -12.63 7.73 -4.57
C MET A 67 -11.48 7.99 -5.53
N ASP A 68 -11.77 8.44 -6.76
CA ASP A 68 -10.73 8.76 -7.73
C ASP A 68 -10.02 10.06 -7.35
N ARG A 69 -10.78 11.08 -6.92
CA ARG A 69 -10.21 12.29 -6.32
C ARG A 69 -9.41 11.98 -5.06
N ALA A 70 -9.93 11.12 -4.20
CA ALA A 70 -9.22 10.70 -2.99
C ALA A 70 -7.89 9.99 -3.31
N LYS A 71 -7.92 9.11 -4.32
CA LYS A 71 -6.73 8.44 -4.81
C LYS A 71 -5.72 9.43 -5.39
N SER A 72 -6.16 10.40 -6.19
CA SER A 72 -5.30 11.46 -6.73
C SER A 72 -4.61 12.25 -5.61
N LEU A 73 -5.36 12.65 -4.56
CA LEU A 73 -4.77 13.32 -3.40
C LEU A 73 -3.75 12.42 -2.67
N ALA A 74 -4.03 11.13 -2.53
CA ALA A 74 -3.09 10.19 -1.93
C ALA A 74 -1.83 9.98 -2.80
N ASP A 75 -1.97 9.94 -4.12
CA ASP A 75 -0.87 9.84 -5.07
C ASP A 75 -0.01 11.12 -5.07
N GLN A 76 -0.60 12.28 -4.72
CA GLN A 76 0.10 13.53 -4.41
C GLN A 76 0.78 13.53 -3.01
N GLY A 77 0.72 12.42 -2.28
CA GLY A 77 1.36 12.26 -0.98
C GLY A 77 0.54 12.75 0.21
N LYS A 78 -0.73 13.14 0.03
CA LYS A 78 -1.60 13.55 1.13
C LYS A 78 -1.90 12.38 2.07
N ALA A 79 -1.86 12.64 3.37
CA ALA A 79 -2.25 11.66 4.38
C ALA A 79 -3.77 11.47 4.42
N ILE A 80 -4.24 10.31 4.90
CA ILE A 80 -5.69 10.02 5.01
C ILE A 80 -6.45 11.12 5.77
N TYR A 81 -5.85 11.71 6.82
CA TYR A 81 -6.49 12.78 7.58
C TYR A 81 -6.61 14.09 6.78
N GLU A 82 -5.62 14.45 5.96
CA GLU A 82 -5.69 15.61 5.08
C GLU A 82 -6.73 15.38 3.99
N ILE A 83 -6.75 14.19 3.38
CA ILE A 83 -7.76 13.82 2.37
C ILE A 83 -9.15 13.90 3.00
N ALA A 84 -9.32 13.40 4.23
CA ALA A 84 -10.57 13.49 4.97
C ALA A 84 -11.03 14.93 5.18
N GLN A 85 -10.13 15.84 5.56
CA GLN A 85 -10.44 17.27 5.69
C GLN A 85 -10.79 17.92 4.34
N ILE A 86 -9.98 17.69 3.31
CA ILE A 86 -10.19 18.25 1.96
C ILE A 86 -11.52 17.80 1.36
N MET A 87 -11.89 16.54 1.60
CA MET A 87 -13.11 15.96 1.05
C MET A 87 -14.32 16.10 1.98
N ASN A 88 -14.11 16.64 3.19
CA ASN A 88 -15.11 16.70 4.26
C ASN A 88 -15.74 15.32 4.55
N LEU A 89 -14.90 14.29 4.76
CA LEU A 89 -15.32 12.91 4.99
C LEU A 89 -14.70 12.35 6.28
N PRO A 90 -15.35 11.39 6.96
CA PRO A 90 -14.73 10.65 8.06
C PRO A 90 -13.49 9.87 7.58
N GLN A 91 -12.40 9.92 8.34
CA GLN A 91 -11.15 9.21 8.00
C GLN A 91 -11.36 7.70 7.81
N ASP A 92 -12.21 7.08 8.62
CA ASP A 92 -12.52 5.66 8.54
C ASP A 92 -13.17 5.26 7.21
N LEU A 93 -13.94 6.17 6.61
CA LEU A 93 -14.55 5.95 5.30
C LEU A 93 -13.47 5.86 4.22
N ILE A 94 -12.50 6.78 4.25
CA ILE A 94 -11.38 6.80 3.31
C ILE A 94 -10.52 5.56 3.48
N ARG A 95 -10.15 5.25 4.74
CA ARG A 95 -9.35 4.07 5.09
C ARG A 95 -10.01 2.78 4.58
N SER A 96 -11.32 2.63 4.82
CA SER A 96 -12.07 1.45 4.38
C SER A 96 -12.17 1.37 2.86
N GLY A 97 -12.47 2.48 2.18
CA GLY A 97 -12.57 2.49 0.72
C GLY A 97 -11.24 2.17 0.02
N PHE A 98 -10.12 2.64 0.57
CA PHE A 98 -8.79 2.30 0.08
C PHE A 98 -8.47 0.82 0.32
N LYS A 99 -8.69 0.33 1.56
CA LYS A 99 -8.49 -1.07 1.92
C LYS A 99 -9.27 -2.02 1.01
N ASN A 100 -10.54 -1.71 0.75
CA ASN A 100 -11.42 -2.54 -0.09
C ASN A 100 -10.99 -2.62 -1.56
N ARG A 101 -10.18 -1.67 -2.03
CA ARG A 101 -9.59 -1.67 -3.39
C ARG A 101 -8.14 -2.18 -3.43
N GLY A 102 -7.62 -2.65 -2.31
CA GLY A 102 -6.20 -3.00 -2.19
C GLY A 102 -5.26 -1.80 -2.26
N TRP A 103 -5.79 -0.58 -2.20
CA TRP A 103 -4.97 0.62 -2.10
C TRP A 103 -4.46 0.71 -0.66
N ARG A 104 -3.13 0.70 -0.50
CA ARG A 104 -2.51 0.94 0.80
C ARG A 104 -2.10 2.40 0.86
N PRO A 105 -2.91 3.28 1.50
CA PRO A 105 -2.48 4.64 1.71
C PRO A 105 -1.22 4.58 2.56
N LEU A 106 -0.26 5.43 2.23
CA LEU A 106 1.09 5.40 2.80
C LEU A 106 1.10 5.51 4.34
N ASN A 107 0.01 5.96 4.97
CA ASN A 107 -0.04 6.33 6.40
C ASN A 107 -1.15 5.65 7.20
N THR A 108 -1.22 4.31 7.24
CA THR A 108 -2.30 3.66 8.02
C THR A 108 -2.04 3.51 9.51
N ARG A 109 -0.80 3.57 10.01
CA ARG A 109 -0.54 3.46 11.46
C ARG A 109 0.73 4.25 11.84
N SER A 110 0.60 5.20 12.77
CA SER A 110 1.65 5.73 13.66
C SER A 110 2.89 6.47 13.10
N GLY A 111 3.05 6.69 11.80
CA GLY A 111 4.21 7.44 11.30
C GLY A 111 3.97 8.94 11.31
N ARG A 112 4.73 9.71 12.12
CA ARG A 112 5.02 11.11 11.77
C ARG A 112 5.35 11.16 10.28
N HIS A 113 4.66 12.02 9.54
CA HIS A 113 5.08 12.38 8.20
C HIS A 113 6.46 13.02 8.34
N VAL A 114 7.51 12.22 8.27
CA VAL A 114 8.79 12.78 7.90
C VAL A 114 8.67 12.89 6.39
N THR A 115 8.18 14.04 5.93
CA THR A 115 8.40 14.48 4.55
C THR A 115 9.90 14.72 4.43
N TRP A 116 10.64 13.68 4.08
CA TRP A 116 12.06 13.80 3.77
C TRP A 116 12.23 13.93 2.27
N ASP A 117 13.16 14.78 1.86
CA ASP A 117 13.46 14.98 0.45
C ASP A 117 14.23 13.77 -0.11
N VAL A 118 13.59 13.07 -1.05
CA VAL A 118 14.17 11.93 -1.76
C VAL A 118 15.41 12.35 -2.57
N GLY A 119 15.43 13.60 -3.08
CA GLY A 119 16.57 14.19 -3.78
C GLY A 119 17.79 14.28 -2.87
N THR A 120 17.63 14.88 -1.68
CA THR A 120 18.66 14.95 -0.64
C THR A 120 19.19 13.56 -0.27
N ALA A 121 18.31 12.58 -0.04
CA ALA A 121 18.76 11.21 0.28
C ALA A 121 19.57 10.56 -0.85
N LYS A 122 19.22 10.84 -2.11
CA LYS A 122 19.94 10.34 -3.29
C LYS A 122 21.33 10.97 -3.38
N GLN A 123 21.45 12.28 -3.14
CA GLN A 123 22.74 12.98 -3.09
C GLN A 123 23.63 12.44 -1.97
N LEU A 124 23.10 12.29 -0.75
CA LEU A 124 23.83 11.70 0.38
C LEU A 124 24.29 10.26 0.06
N ARG A 125 23.47 9.50 -0.68
CA ARG A 125 23.85 8.16 -1.11
C ARG A 125 24.98 8.16 -2.13
N GLN A 126 24.96 9.10 -3.08
CA GLN A 126 26.02 9.30 -4.08
C GLN A 126 27.34 9.72 -3.44
N GLN A 127 27.29 10.48 -2.33
CA GLN A 127 28.45 10.81 -1.49
C GLN A 127 29.01 9.62 -0.70
N GLY A 128 28.42 8.42 -0.83
CA GLY A 128 28.94 7.19 -0.23
C GLY A 128 28.39 6.84 1.15
N LEU A 129 27.52 7.67 1.74
CA LEU A 129 26.94 7.40 3.06
C LEU A 129 26.16 6.10 3.09
N LYS A 130 26.23 5.39 4.22
CA LYS A 130 25.44 4.19 4.51
C LYS A 130 23.99 4.60 4.77
N TRP A 131 23.05 3.69 4.46
CA TRP A 131 21.61 3.96 4.66
C TRP A 131 21.26 4.43 6.08
N VAL A 132 21.87 3.82 7.10
CA VAL A 132 21.64 4.17 8.50
C VAL A 132 22.11 5.60 8.82
N GLU A 133 23.19 6.06 8.20
CA GLU A 133 23.70 7.44 8.37
C GLU A 133 22.76 8.44 7.68
N ILE A 134 22.21 8.06 6.53
CA ILE A 134 21.21 8.86 5.80
C ILE A 134 19.91 8.95 6.61
N ASP A 135 19.42 7.82 7.15
CA ASP A 135 18.24 7.79 8.02
C ASP A 135 18.43 8.75 9.21
N LYS A 136 19.59 8.69 9.89
CA LYS A 136 19.92 9.57 11.02
C LYS A 136 19.96 11.05 10.60
N LYS A 137 20.60 11.38 9.48
CA LYS A 137 20.67 12.76 8.96
C LYS A 137 19.29 13.34 8.62
N LEU A 138 18.36 12.49 8.17
CA LEU A 138 17.00 12.89 7.81
C LEU A 138 16.00 12.80 8.97
N GLY A 139 16.44 12.44 10.19
CA GLY A 139 15.54 12.28 11.34
C GLY A 139 14.58 11.10 11.21
N LEU A 140 14.99 10.05 10.50
CA LEU A 140 14.18 8.87 10.19
C LEU A 140 14.55 7.66 11.04
N SER A 141 13.61 6.73 11.18
CA SER A 141 13.89 5.41 11.75
C SER A 141 14.86 4.63 10.85
N PRO A 142 15.79 3.85 11.43
CA PRO A 142 16.73 3.04 10.65
C PRO A 142 16.03 2.11 9.66
N GLY A 143 16.49 2.12 8.42
CA GLY A 143 15.96 1.31 7.32
C GLY A 143 14.85 1.98 6.50
N THR A 144 14.33 3.13 6.93
CA THR A 144 13.22 3.83 6.25
C THR A 144 13.61 4.22 4.82
N VAL A 145 14.75 4.91 4.66
CA VAL A 145 15.25 5.34 3.34
C VAL A 145 15.53 4.13 2.46
N ARG A 146 16.18 3.09 2.99
CA ARG A 146 16.46 1.86 2.24
C ARG A 146 15.19 1.20 1.72
N HIS A 147 14.19 1.00 2.57
CA HIS A 147 12.93 0.37 2.17
C HIS A 147 12.22 1.17 1.09
N HIS A 148 12.21 2.50 1.21
CA HIS A 148 11.66 3.38 0.18
C HIS A 148 12.38 3.20 -1.16
N PHE A 149 13.71 3.29 -1.17
CA PHE A 149 14.50 3.15 -2.40
C PHE A 149 14.39 1.75 -3.04
N VAL A 150 14.28 0.69 -2.23
CA VAL A 150 14.07 -0.68 -2.74
C VAL A 150 12.67 -0.82 -3.35
N ARG A 151 11.64 -0.40 -2.62
CA ARG A 151 10.24 -0.50 -3.05
C ARG A 151 9.98 0.24 -4.35
N HIS A 152 10.58 1.42 -4.51
CA HIS A 152 10.40 2.26 -5.69
C HIS A 152 11.46 2.05 -6.78
N LYS A 153 12.32 1.02 -6.65
CA LYS A 153 13.41 0.72 -7.60
C LYS A 153 14.32 1.94 -7.88
N LEU A 154 14.49 2.82 -6.89
CA LEU A 154 15.33 4.02 -6.97
C LEU A 154 16.78 3.75 -6.55
N HIS A 155 17.05 2.57 -6.00
CA HIS A 155 18.43 2.14 -5.78
C HIS A 155 18.98 1.49 -7.05
N ASN A 156 20.13 1.96 -7.50
CA ASN A 156 20.99 1.08 -8.28
C ASN A 156 21.47 -0.01 -7.33
N PRO A 157 21.23 -1.30 -7.59
CA PRO A 157 21.91 -2.34 -6.85
C PRO A 157 23.40 -2.01 -6.95
N ARG A 158 24.09 -1.89 -5.80
CA ARG A 158 25.55 -1.87 -5.86
C ARG A 158 25.93 -3.06 -6.73
N PRO A 159 26.80 -2.90 -7.75
CA PRO A 159 27.34 -4.07 -8.42
C PRO A 159 27.81 -4.98 -7.31
N THR A 160 27.14 -6.13 -7.16
CA THR A 160 27.60 -7.12 -6.20
C THR A 160 29.04 -7.35 -6.60
N PRO A 161 30.02 -7.10 -5.71
CA PRO A 161 31.41 -7.37 -6.05
C PRO A 161 31.38 -8.78 -6.65
N ASN A 162 31.79 -8.87 -7.90
CA ASN A 162 31.88 -10.13 -8.62
C ASN A 162 33.03 -10.85 -7.92
N MET A 163 32.77 -11.35 -6.72
CA MET A 163 33.68 -12.19 -5.97
C MET A 163 33.67 -13.49 -6.74
N ARG A 164 34.52 -13.53 -7.78
CA ARG A 164 34.96 -14.74 -8.44
C ARG A 164 35.84 -15.47 -7.44
N TRP A 165 35.20 -16.13 -6.48
CA TRP A 165 35.88 -17.12 -5.64
C TRP A 165 35.76 -18.49 -6.33
N ASP A 166 36.80 -19.30 -6.15
CA ASP A 166 36.91 -20.61 -6.79
C ASP A 166 35.90 -21.58 -6.18
N LEU A 167 34.82 -21.82 -6.93
CA LEU A 167 33.73 -22.68 -6.50
C LEU A 167 34.15 -24.14 -6.42
N ASP A 168 34.97 -24.60 -7.36
CA ASP A 168 35.40 -26.00 -7.44
C ASP A 168 36.31 -26.32 -6.26
N ARG A 169 37.20 -25.39 -5.89
CA ARG A 169 37.98 -25.48 -4.66
C ARG A 169 37.10 -25.54 -3.42
N ALA A 170 36.02 -24.75 -3.35
CA ALA A 170 35.10 -24.78 -2.21
C ALA A 170 34.32 -26.10 -2.10
N ILE A 171 33.91 -26.69 -3.23
CA ILE A 171 33.25 -28.00 -3.27
C ILE A 171 34.20 -29.08 -2.76
N ASN A 172 35.45 -29.09 -3.23
CA ASN A 172 36.47 -30.02 -2.77
C ASN A 172 36.74 -29.91 -1.25
N LEU A 173 36.83 -28.70 -0.71
CA LEU A 173 37.01 -28.49 0.73
C LEU A 173 35.79 -28.96 1.53
N TRP A 174 34.59 -28.73 1.02
CA TRP A 174 33.36 -29.22 1.66
C TRP A 174 33.28 -30.75 1.68
N GLN A 175 33.62 -31.43 0.59
CA GLN A 175 33.68 -32.89 0.51
C GLN A 175 34.71 -33.49 1.48
N LYS A 176 35.77 -32.74 1.80
CA LYS A 176 36.78 -33.09 2.81
C LYS A 176 36.33 -32.81 4.26
N GLY A 177 35.09 -32.36 4.47
CA GLY A 177 34.53 -32.13 5.81
C GLY A 177 34.92 -30.81 6.47
N PHE A 178 35.45 -29.83 5.72
CA PHE A 178 35.77 -28.51 6.30
C PHE A 178 34.50 -27.75 6.70
N ARG A 179 34.60 -26.92 7.74
CA ARG A 179 33.49 -26.07 8.19
C ARG A 179 33.32 -24.89 7.25
N TRP A 180 32.08 -24.41 7.12
CA TRP A 180 31.75 -23.30 6.21
C TRP A 180 32.63 -22.07 6.38
N LYS A 181 32.97 -21.72 7.62
CA LYS A 181 33.83 -20.58 7.92
C LYS A 181 35.22 -20.77 7.30
N GLU A 182 35.85 -21.93 7.54
CA GLU A 182 37.18 -22.28 7.04
C GLU A 182 37.22 -22.30 5.50
N ILE A 183 36.18 -22.86 4.87
CA ILE A 183 36.08 -22.86 3.40
C ILE A 183 36.00 -21.43 2.88
N GLY A 184 35.18 -20.58 3.51
CA GLY A 184 35.07 -19.17 3.17
C GLY A 184 36.41 -18.46 3.25
N ASP A 185 37.13 -18.62 4.36
CA ASP A 185 38.44 -18.03 4.57
C ASP A 185 39.46 -18.50 3.50
N LEU A 186 39.43 -19.79 3.12
CA LEU A 186 40.32 -20.37 2.11
C LEU A 186 40.02 -19.93 0.67
N VAL A 187 38.76 -19.63 0.33
CA VAL A 187 38.36 -19.21 -1.03
C VAL A 187 38.14 -17.70 -1.15
N GLY A 188 38.41 -16.94 -0.08
CA GLY A 188 38.30 -15.47 -0.09
C GLY A 188 36.86 -14.96 -0.07
N THR A 189 35.95 -15.64 0.63
CA THR A 189 34.56 -15.19 0.81
C THR A 189 34.00 -15.53 2.19
N HIS A 190 32.78 -15.10 2.50
CA HIS A 190 32.12 -15.49 3.76
C HIS A 190 31.56 -16.90 3.67
N GLY A 191 31.71 -17.75 4.69
CA GLY A 191 31.22 -19.14 4.68
C GLY A 191 29.74 -19.31 4.32
N ASN A 192 28.87 -18.37 4.74
CA ASN A 192 27.47 -18.33 4.31
C ASN A 192 27.28 -18.19 2.79
N ASN A 193 28.17 -17.50 2.08
CA ASN A 193 28.12 -17.41 0.62
C ASN A 193 28.42 -18.76 -0.01
N VAL A 194 29.42 -19.47 0.51
CA VAL A 194 29.75 -20.85 0.10
C VAL A 194 28.56 -21.76 0.30
N ARG A 195 27.99 -21.81 1.52
CA ARG A 195 26.81 -22.63 1.83
C ARG A 195 25.65 -22.35 0.89
N ARG A 196 25.31 -21.07 0.65
CA ARG A 196 24.23 -20.68 -0.27
C ARG A 196 24.52 -21.09 -1.71
N ALA A 197 25.78 -20.99 -2.15
CA ALA A 197 26.17 -21.35 -3.51
C ALA A 197 26.09 -22.86 -3.76
N LEU A 198 26.46 -23.69 -2.78
CA LEU A 198 26.31 -25.15 -2.85
C LEU A 198 24.83 -25.57 -2.75
N ALA A 199 24.06 -24.93 -1.86
CA ALA A 199 22.62 -25.19 -1.71
C ALA A 199 21.84 -24.96 -3.02
N ARG A 200 22.11 -23.84 -3.70
CA ARG A 200 21.46 -23.51 -4.99
C ARG A 200 21.79 -24.50 -6.11
N ARG A 201 22.86 -25.28 -5.94
CA ARG A 201 23.29 -26.32 -6.89
C ARG A 201 22.84 -27.71 -6.50
N GLY A 202 22.02 -27.84 -5.44
CA GLY A 202 21.53 -29.13 -4.96
C GLY A 202 22.61 -30.00 -4.31
N LEU A 203 23.79 -29.44 -4.02
CA LEU A 203 24.89 -30.20 -3.41
C LEU A 203 24.69 -30.40 -1.90
N LEU A 204 23.80 -29.63 -1.27
CA LEU A 204 23.37 -29.89 0.11
C LEU A 204 22.11 -30.75 0.04
N GLY A 205 22.15 -31.95 0.63
CA GLY A 205 20.97 -32.80 0.78
C GLY A 205 19.82 -32.05 1.48
N ALA A 206 18.58 -32.53 1.31
CA ALA A 206 17.35 -31.86 1.76
C ALA A 206 17.35 -31.40 3.24
N ASN A 207 18.18 -32.02 4.09
CA ASN A 207 18.30 -31.70 5.50
C ASN A 207 19.40 -30.70 5.86
N GLY A 208 20.15 -30.12 4.92
CA GLY A 208 21.02 -28.95 5.15
C GLY A 208 22.11 -29.06 6.23
N SER A 209 22.28 -30.24 6.85
CA SER A 209 23.13 -30.52 8.00
C SER A 209 23.55 -31.98 8.00
N SER A 210 24.47 -32.34 7.12
CA SER A 210 25.32 -33.50 7.35
C SER A 210 26.66 -33.19 6.70
N HIS A 211 27.71 -33.04 7.52
CA HIS A 211 29.06 -33.27 6.99
C HIS A 211 29.09 -34.70 6.43
N PRO A 212 29.65 -34.93 5.23
CA PRO A 212 30.14 -36.27 4.93
C PRO A 212 31.20 -36.56 6.00
N GLY A 213 30.89 -37.52 6.87
CA GLY A 213 31.85 -38.05 7.84
C GLY A 213 32.96 -38.81 7.13
#